data_AF-A0A656Z2K4-F1
#
_entry.id   AF-A0A656Z2K4-F1
#
_cell.length_a   1.000
_cell.length_b   1.000
_cell.length_c   1.000
_cell.angle_alpha   90.00
_cell.angle_beta   90.00
_cell.angle_gamma   90.00
#
_symmetry.space_group_name_H-M   'P 1'
#
loop_
_entity.id
_entity.type
_entity.pdbx_description
1 polymer ?
#
loop_
_entity_poly.entity_id
_entity_poly.type
_entity_poly.pdbx_seq_one_letter_code
_entity_poly.pdbx_strand_id
1 'polypeptide(L)' 'MYDINRTLELEPRHYGALTGMAEILRARGLKEQALKAYEQALQINPMMRDAQKSLLDLTEELSDTRT' A
#
# COMPACT_ATOMS: atom_id res chain seq x y z
N MET A 1 -8.77 -4.45 14.16
CA MET A 1 -7.84 -4.65 13.01
C MET A 1 -7.06 -5.96 13.16
N TYR A 2 -7.73 -7.04 13.59
CA TYR A 2 -7.19 -8.39 13.47
C TYR A 2 -7.42 -8.84 12.01
N ASP A 3 -6.51 -9.63 11.45
CA ASP A 3 -6.60 -10.36 10.17
C ASP A 3 -6.04 -9.82 8.84
N ILE A 4 -5.62 -8.56 8.64
CA ILE A 4 -4.97 -8.24 7.35
C ILE A 4 -3.68 -9.06 7.15
N ASN A 5 -2.88 -9.23 8.20
CA ASN A 5 -1.70 -10.11 8.15
C ASN A 5 -2.09 -11.56 7.88
N ARG A 6 -3.13 -12.07 8.54
CA ARG A 6 -3.59 -13.45 8.39
C ARG A 6 -4.15 -13.71 6.99
N THR A 7 -4.89 -12.76 6.43
CA THR A 7 -5.37 -12.79 5.06
C THR A 7 -4.21 -12.83 4.08
N LEU A 8 -3.15 -12.06 4.31
CA LEU A 8 -1.96 -12.07 3.45
C LEU A 8 -1.09 -13.33 3.63
N GLU A 9 -1.11 -13.97 4.80
CA GLU A 9 -0.49 -15.28 5.00
C GLU A 9 -1.20 -16.38 4.21
N LEU A 10 -2.54 -16.34 4.17
CA LEU A 10 -3.35 -17.33 3.46
C LEU A 10 -3.41 -17.04 1.95
N GLU A 11 -3.53 -15.77 1.59
CA GLU A 11 -3.68 -15.27 0.22
C GLU A 11 -2.70 -14.11 -0.05
N PRO A 12 -1.41 -14.38 -0.32
CA PRO A 12 -0.38 -13.35 -0.49
C PRO A 12 -0.62 -12.40 -1.67
N ARG A 13 -1.49 -12.79 -2.62
CA ARG A 13 -1.85 -12.00 -3.80
C ARG A 13 -3.20 -11.30 -3.65
N HIS A 14 -3.74 -11.22 -2.43
CA HIS A 14 -5.00 -10.52 -2.19
C HIS A 14 -4.79 -9.00 -2.26
N TYR A 15 -4.94 -8.41 -3.45
CA TYR A 15 -4.70 -6.98 -3.69
C TYR A 15 -5.49 -6.05 -2.75
N GLY A 16 -6.74 -6.39 -2.38
CA GLY A 16 -7.51 -5.59 -1.42
C GLY A 16 -6.95 -5.60 0.01
N ALA A 17 -6.28 -6.67 0.42
CA ALA A 17 -5.62 -6.76 1.71
C ALA A 17 -4.27 -6.04 1.68
N LEU A 18 -3.56 -6.09 0.54
CA LEU A 18 -2.35 -5.30 0.30
C LEU A 18 -2.62 -3.80 0.32
N THR A 19 -3.71 -3.33 -0.29
CA THR A 19 -4.09 -1.90 -0.20
C THR A 19 -4.51 -1.51 1.21
N GLY A 20 -5.29 -2.33 1.91
CA GLY A 20 -5.64 -2.08 3.31
C GLY A 20 -4.41 -2.06 4.23
N MET A 21 -3.44 -2.93 3.98
CA MET A 21 -2.14 -2.90 4.66
C MET A 21 -1.40 -1.60 4.38
N ALA A 22 -1.35 -1.17 3.12
CA ALA A 22 -0.68 0.07 2.72
C ALA A 22 -1.28 1.29 3.44
N GLU A 23 -2.60 1.36 3.55
CA GLU A 23 -3.28 2.44 4.31
C GLU A 23 -2.91 2.43 5.79
N ILE A 24 -2.88 1.24 6.43
CA ILE A 24 -2.47 1.09 7.82
C ILE A 24 -1.01 1.53 8.01
N LEU A 25 -0.12 1.13 7.10
CA LEU A 25 1.30 1.50 7.14
C LEU A 25 1.49 3.01 6.97
N ARG A 26 0.75 3.63 6.03
CA ARG A 26 0.76 5.07 5.81
C ARG A 26 0.29 5.82 7.06
N ALA A 27 -0.82 5.38 7.68
CA ALA A 27 -1.35 5.97 8.90
C ALA A 27 -0.38 5.85 10.10
N ARG A 28 0.50 4.84 10.10
CA ARG A 28 1.57 4.66 11.09
C ARG A 28 2.85 5.44 10.77
N GLY A 29 2.88 6.22 9.70
CA GLY A 29 4.07 6.95 9.24
C GLY A 29 5.12 6.07 8.56
N LEU A 30 4.83 4.78 8.33
CA LEU A 30 5.73 3.83 7.65
C LEU A 30 5.58 3.95 6.13
N LYS A 31 5.86 5.14 5.61
CA LYS A 31 5.57 5.55 4.23
C LYS A 31 6.27 4.67 3.19
N GLU A 32 7.52 4.29 3.39
CA GLU A 32 8.25 3.42 2.46
C GLU A 32 7.64 2.01 2.38
N GLN A 33 7.12 1.49 3.50
CA GLN A 33 6.47 0.18 3.53
C GLN A 33 5.09 0.25 2.88
N ALA A 34 4.34 1.33 3.11
CA ALA A 34 3.07 1.58 2.45
C ALA A 34 3.22 1.64 0.93
N LEU A 35 4.27 2.32 0.44
CA LEU A 35 4.58 2.43 -0.98
C LEU A 35 4.75 1.05 -1.62
N LYS A 36 5.57 0.18 -1.02
CA LYS A 36 5.77 -1.20 -1.49
C LYS A 36 4.47 -2.01 -1.51
N ALA A 37 3.62 -1.84 -0.50
CA ALA A 37 2.34 -2.56 -0.44
C ALA A 37 1.37 -2.09 -1.54
N TYR A 38 1.31 -0.79 -1.84
CA TYR A 38 0.56 -0.27 -2.99
C TYR A 38 1.11 -0.77 -4.33
N GLU A 39 2.43 -0.80 -4.51
CA GLU A 39 3.07 -1.35 -5.72
C GLU A 39 2.72 -2.81 -5.92
N GLN A 40 2.80 -3.65 -4.88
CA GLN A 40 2.42 -5.05 -4.94
C GLN A 40 0.95 -5.24 -5.30
N ALA A 41 0.06 -4.44 -4.71
CA ALA A 41 -1.37 -4.48 -5.06
C ALA A 41 -1.60 -4.14 -6.54
N LEU A 42 -0.91 -3.11 -7.06
CA LEU A 42 -1.03 -2.67 -8.45
C LEU A 42 -0.37 -3.61 -9.46
N GLN A 43 0.67 -4.34 -9.07
CA GLN A 43 1.23 -5.42 -9.90
C GLN A 43 0.20 -6.55 -10.13
N ILE A 44 -0.69 -6.78 -9.16
CA ILE A 44 -1.74 -7.81 -9.24
C ILE A 44 -2.98 -7.27 -9.94
N ASN A 45 -3.42 -6.06 -9.58
CA ASN A 45 -4.55 -5.38 -10.19
C ASN A 45 -4.18 -3.93 -10.57
N PRO A 46 -3.71 -3.71 -11.81
CA PRO A 46 -3.29 -2.40 -12.26
C PRO A 46 -4.43 -1.37 -12.36
N MET A 47 -5.70 -1.80 -12.37
CA MET A 47 -6.84 -0.90 -12.62
C MET A 47 -7.36 -0.19 -11.36
N MET A 48 -6.69 -0.36 -10.22
CA MET A 48 -7.08 0.24 -8.95
C MET A 48 -6.72 1.72 -8.90
N ARG A 49 -7.62 2.58 -9.38
CA ARG A 49 -7.44 4.04 -9.42
C ARG A 49 -7.10 4.63 -8.04
N ASP A 50 -7.73 4.15 -6.98
CA ASP A 50 -7.48 4.64 -5.63
C ASP A 50 -6.07 4.28 -5.12
N ALA A 51 -5.57 3.08 -5.47
CA ALA A 51 -4.22 2.67 -5.14
C ALA A 51 -3.16 3.42 -5.97
N GLN A 52 -3.44 3.68 -7.26
CA GLN A 52 -2.58 4.51 -8.10
C GLN A 52 -2.45 5.93 -7.54
N LYS A 53 -3.58 6.55 -7.15
CA LYS A 53 -3.59 7.87 -6.54
C LYS A 53 -2.83 7.88 -5.22
N SER A 54 -3.10 6.91 -4.35
CA SER A 54 -2.43 6.81 -3.05
C SER A 54 -0.92 6.61 -3.18
N LEU A 55 -0.48 5.84 -4.19
CA LEU A 55 0.93 5.66 -4.52
C LEU A 55 1.56 6.98 -4.97
N LEU A 56 0.91 7.71 -5.88
CA LEU A 56 1.38 9.01 -6.38
C LEU A 56 1.55 10.01 -5.24
N ASP A 57 0.49 10.22 -4.45
CA ASP A 57 0.50 11.14 -3.31
C ASP A 57 1.67 10.83 -2.35
N LEU A 58 1.90 9.53 -2.09
CA LEU A 58 2.95 9.08 -1.18
C LEU A 58 4.36 9.24 -1.77
N THR A 59 4.52 9.04 -3.08
CA THR A 59 5.79 9.29 -3.77
C THR A 59 6.18 10.77 -3.77
N GLU A 60 5.20 11.67 -3.94
CA GLU A 60 5.42 13.12 -3.87
C GLU A 60 5.83 13.52 -2.44
N GLU A 61 5.10 13.06 -1.42
CA GLU A 61 5.39 13.34 -0.02
C GLU A 61 6.81 12.85 0.41
N LEU A 62 7.24 11.68 -0.09
CA LEU A 62 8.58 11.15 0.16
C LEU A 62 9.69 11.86 -0.62
N SER A 63 9.35 12.49 -1.74
CA SER A 63 10.30 13.29 -2.52
C SER A 63 10.51 14.65 -1.85
N ASP A 64 9.44 15.26 -1.35
CA ASP A 64 9.47 16.57 -0.68
C ASP A 64 10.23 16.52 0.65
N THR A 65 10.08 15.42 1.40
CA THR A 65 10.81 15.19 2.67
C THR A 65 12.31 14.89 2.51
N ARG A 66 12.80 14.65 1.30
CA ARG A 66 14.22 14.38 1.02
C ARG A 66 15.00 15.63 0.57
N THR A 67 14.35 16.80 0.58
CA THR A 67 14.94 18.11 0.22
C THR A 67 15.15 18.95 1.46
#